data_AF-A0A6A5TTY2-F1
#
_entry.id   AF-A0A6A5TTY2-F1
#
_cell.length_a   1.000
_cell.length_b   1.000
_cell.length_c   1.000
_cell.angle_alpha   90.00
_cell.angle_beta   90.00
_cell.angle_gamma   90.00
#
_symmetry.space_group_name_H-M   'P 1'
#
loop_
_entity.id
_entity.type
_entity.pdbx_description
1 polymer ?
#
loop_
_entity_poly.entity_id
_entity_poly.type
_entity_poly.pdbx_seq_one_letter_code
_entity_poly.pdbx_strand_id
1 'polypeptide(L)'
;MAAEIGLIASVVQVAGAGLKLSQTLYQYAEGVASADRKVKDIAKEIQLTSFVINELGSLFKQDDTSALLSKSALRTADETVQECSTVFTELDAALAKSKKNTFGRLKFPFRESKIELLRSHIDKLKSTLQLLMQVLTHAHQVASQKLDREAEAAQREEIKALLLNKKNSTKRYEEYLKNYSMSEDSTVLNDDDSGKADEQIGVKSNMSMTTASISSTITVQALETCVQHIQGLLDDIECLQDALSSQNEHTDHSEHHQSLVDSYFRARSHLDSVLLGNPTSPT
;
A
#
# COMPACT_ATOMS: atom_id res chain seq x y z
N MET A 1 -27.48 -10.45 -2.86
CA MET A 1 -27.20 -11.42 -3.95
C MET A 1 -26.12 -10.96 -4.94
N ALA A 2 -26.33 -10.00 -5.86
CA ALA A 2 -25.30 -9.64 -6.85
C ALA A 2 -23.99 -9.10 -6.23
N ALA A 3 -24.09 -8.25 -5.21
CA ALA A 3 -22.93 -7.74 -4.47
C ALA A 3 -22.18 -8.83 -3.67
N GLU A 4 -22.91 -9.81 -3.10
CA GLU A 4 -22.31 -10.95 -2.39
C GLU A 4 -21.56 -11.87 -3.35
N ILE A 5 -22.14 -12.17 -4.52
CA ILE A 5 -21.52 -13.00 -5.55
C ILE A 5 -20.25 -12.31 -6.09
N GLY A 6 -20.30 -11.00 -6.34
CA GLY A 6 -19.15 -10.21 -6.76
C GLY A 6 -18.01 -10.23 -5.74
N LEU A 7 -18.34 -10.06 -4.45
CA LEU A 7 -17.36 -10.14 -3.37
C LEU A 7 -16.73 -11.54 -3.26
N ILE A 8 -17.53 -12.61 -3.30
CA ILE A 8 -17.03 -13.99 -3.22
C ILE A 8 -16.05 -14.27 -4.37
N ALA A 9 -16.37 -13.83 -5.60
CA ALA A 9 -15.48 -13.98 -6.75
C ALA A 9 -14.15 -13.22 -6.54
N SER A 10 -14.23 -11.97 -6.08
CA SER A 10 -13.06 -11.14 -5.75
C SER A 10 -12.16 -11.81 -4.71
N VAL A 11 -12.76 -12.29 -3.60
CA VAL A 11 -12.07 -12.98 -2.51
C VAL A 11 -11.30 -14.20 -3.01
N VAL A 12 -11.93 -15.07 -3.80
CA VAL A 12 -11.28 -16.26 -4.36
C VAL A 12 -10.13 -15.89 -5.29
N GLN A 13 -10.31 -14.87 -6.13
CA GLN A 13 -9.27 -14.41 -7.03
C GLN A 13 -8.06 -13.85 -6.28
N VAL A 14 -8.28 -12.98 -5.28
CA VAL A 14 -7.20 -12.39 -4.49
C VAL A 14 -6.46 -13.44 -3.67
N ALA A 15 -7.17 -14.39 -3.05
CA ALA A 15 -6.55 -15.50 -2.35
C ALA A 15 -5.66 -16.34 -3.29
N GLY A 16 -6.17 -16.68 -4.48
CA GLY A 16 -5.40 -17.42 -5.48
C GLY A 16 -4.16 -16.67 -5.96
N ALA A 17 -4.29 -15.36 -6.21
CA ALA A 17 -3.18 -14.50 -6.59
C ALA A 17 -2.11 -14.43 -5.49
N GLY A 18 -2.52 -14.25 -4.23
CA GLY A 18 -1.62 -14.22 -3.08
C GLY A 18 -0.87 -15.56 -2.86
N LEU A 19 -1.55 -16.69 -3.01
CA LEU A 19 -0.90 -18.01 -2.96
C LEU A 19 0.16 -18.17 -4.04
N LYS A 20 -0.15 -17.78 -5.29
CA LYS A 20 0.81 -17.82 -6.40
C LYS A 20 2.01 -16.90 -6.15
N LEU A 21 1.77 -15.69 -5.62
CA LEU A 21 2.82 -14.75 -5.27
C LEU A 21 3.73 -15.32 -4.16
N SER A 22 3.15 -15.91 -3.12
CA SER A 22 3.92 -16.53 -2.03
C SER A 22 4.86 -17.62 -2.53
N GLN A 23 4.39 -18.49 -3.44
CA GLN A 23 5.22 -19.52 -4.07
C GLN A 23 6.34 -18.90 -4.91
N THR A 24 6.03 -17.84 -5.65
CA THR A 24 7.01 -17.13 -6.47
C THR A 24 8.10 -16.46 -5.61
N LEU A 25 7.75 -15.94 -4.45
CA LEU A 25 8.69 -15.38 -3.48
C LEU A 25 9.56 -16.46 -2.81
N TYR A 26 8.99 -17.62 -2.49
CA TYR A 26 9.77 -18.76 -2.00
C TYR A 26 10.80 -19.23 -3.03
N GLN A 27 10.37 -19.41 -4.28
CA GLN A 27 11.27 -19.79 -5.38
C GLN A 27 12.37 -18.74 -5.61
N TYR A 28 12.02 -17.46 -5.52
CA TYR A 28 13.01 -16.38 -5.58
C TYR A 28 14.00 -16.49 -4.41
N ALA A 29 13.52 -16.76 -3.20
CA ALA A 29 14.37 -16.88 -2.01
C ALA A 29 15.29 -18.10 -2.01
N GLU A 30 14.94 -19.16 -2.76
CA GLU A 30 15.79 -20.34 -2.96
C GLU A 30 16.83 -20.14 -4.06
N GLY A 31 16.51 -19.35 -5.09
CA GLY A 31 17.38 -19.10 -6.24
C GLY A 31 18.47 -18.04 -6.03
N VAL A 32 18.51 -17.40 -4.86
CA VAL A 32 19.42 -16.28 -4.56
C VAL A 32 20.16 -16.57 -3.26
N ALA A 33 21.49 -16.71 -3.33
CA ALA A 33 22.34 -17.08 -2.19
C ALA A 33 22.29 -16.08 -1.02
N SER A 34 21.92 -14.83 -1.28
CA SER A 34 21.74 -13.75 -0.31
C SER A 34 20.27 -13.48 0.06
N ALA A 35 19.31 -14.21 -0.53
CA ALA A 35 17.90 -13.90 -0.31
C ALA A 35 17.54 -14.19 1.13
N ASP A 36 17.29 -13.06 1.78
CA ASP A 36 17.23 -12.89 3.21
C ASP A 36 16.04 -13.68 3.77
N ARG A 37 16.17 -14.13 5.02
CA ARG A 37 15.09 -14.74 5.82
C ARG A 37 13.79 -13.94 5.71
N LYS A 38 13.91 -12.62 5.52
CA LYS A 38 12.83 -11.65 5.33
C LYS A 38 11.94 -11.92 4.12
N VAL A 39 12.51 -12.38 3.01
CA VAL A 39 11.72 -12.71 1.81
C VAL A 39 10.83 -13.93 2.08
N LYS A 40 11.38 -14.93 2.77
CA LYS A 40 10.63 -16.13 3.20
C LYS A 40 9.57 -15.78 4.25
N ASP A 41 9.87 -14.83 5.15
CA ASP A 41 8.91 -14.34 6.13
C ASP A 41 7.74 -13.61 5.44
N ILE A 42 8.00 -12.73 4.48
CA ILE A 42 6.95 -12.08 3.68
C ILE A 42 6.14 -13.12 2.90
N ALA A 43 6.80 -14.07 2.23
CA ALA A 43 6.11 -15.13 1.50
C ALA A 43 5.15 -15.90 2.42
N LYS A 44 5.60 -16.22 3.64
CA LYS A 44 4.78 -16.88 4.66
C LYS A 44 3.58 -16.01 5.08
N GLU A 45 3.79 -14.72 5.31
CA GLU A 45 2.72 -13.81 5.70
C GLU A 45 1.66 -13.63 4.61
N ILE A 46 2.08 -13.53 3.34
CA ILE A 46 1.16 -13.51 2.19
C ILE A 46 0.39 -14.82 2.10
N GLN A 47 1.07 -15.96 2.25
CA GLN A 47 0.43 -17.28 2.21
C GLN A 47 -0.65 -17.40 3.29
N LEU A 48 -0.30 -17.09 4.55
CA LEU A 48 -1.23 -17.14 5.67
C LEU A 48 -2.40 -16.17 5.49
N THR A 49 -2.14 -14.96 5.01
CA THR A 49 -3.20 -13.98 4.71
C THR A 49 -4.12 -14.49 3.61
N SER A 50 -3.56 -15.12 2.57
CA SER A 50 -4.34 -15.71 1.47
C SER A 50 -5.25 -16.84 1.95
N PHE A 51 -4.80 -17.66 2.92
CA PHE A 51 -5.66 -18.66 3.55
C PHE A 51 -6.82 -18.03 4.33
N VAL A 52 -6.57 -16.95 5.07
CA VAL A 52 -7.64 -16.23 5.78
C VAL A 52 -8.64 -15.63 4.79
N ILE A 53 -8.17 -15.06 3.68
CA ILE A 53 -9.04 -14.54 2.60
C ILE A 53 -9.91 -15.69 2.03
N ASN A 54 -9.32 -16.84 1.74
CA ASN A 54 -10.06 -17.99 1.21
C ASN A 54 -11.10 -18.54 2.21
N GLU A 55 -10.76 -18.58 3.49
CA GLU A 55 -11.69 -19.02 4.54
C GLU A 55 -12.86 -18.04 4.67
N LEU A 56 -12.59 -16.73 4.62
CA LEU A 56 -13.63 -15.69 4.60
C LEU A 56 -14.57 -15.86 3.40
N GLY A 57 -14.04 -16.18 2.23
CA GLY A 57 -14.86 -16.48 1.04
C GLY A 57 -15.72 -17.73 1.21
N SER A 58 -15.25 -18.72 1.97
CA SER A 58 -16.00 -19.93 2.29
C SER A 58 -17.15 -19.64 3.26
N LEU A 59 -16.95 -18.75 4.24
CA LEU A 59 -18.00 -18.26 5.13
C LEU A 59 -19.10 -17.50 4.38
N PHE A 60 -18.73 -16.67 3.40
CA PHE A 60 -19.73 -15.94 2.60
C PHE A 60 -20.59 -16.84 1.72
N LYS A 61 -20.12 -18.06 1.39
CA LYS A 61 -20.89 -19.05 0.62
C LYS A 61 -21.89 -19.84 1.47
N GLN A 62 -21.80 -19.77 2.81
CA GLN A 62 -22.74 -20.46 3.68
C GLN A 62 -24.03 -19.65 3.77
N ASP A 63 -25.15 -20.22 3.29
CA ASP A 63 -26.45 -19.54 3.22
C ASP A 63 -26.88 -18.93 4.58
N ASP A 64 -26.69 -19.68 5.66
CA ASP A 64 -27.01 -19.25 7.03
C ASP A 64 -26.15 -18.08 7.52
N THR A 65 -24.89 -18.01 7.06
CA THR A 65 -23.95 -16.92 7.42
C THR A 65 -24.21 -15.70 6.57
N SER A 66 -24.54 -15.88 5.28
CA SER A 66 -24.85 -14.79 4.34
C SER A 66 -26.05 -13.96 4.80
N ALA A 67 -27.06 -14.59 5.39
CA ALA A 67 -28.22 -13.89 5.96
C ALA A 67 -27.87 -12.97 7.15
N LEU A 68 -26.74 -13.22 7.83
CA LEU A 68 -26.27 -12.46 8.99
C LEU A 68 -25.27 -11.36 8.61
N LEU A 69 -24.87 -11.26 7.34
CA LEU A 69 -23.90 -10.28 6.87
C LEU A 69 -24.51 -8.89 6.83
N SER A 70 -24.00 -8.01 7.70
CA SER A 70 -24.32 -6.59 7.60
C SER A 70 -23.63 -5.95 6.40
N LYS A 71 -24.24 -4.90 5.83
CA LYS A 71 -23.63 -4.12 4.74
C LYS A 71 -22.24 -3.58 5.11
N SER A 72 -22.03 -3.22 6.37
CA SER A 72 -20.73 -2.77 6.86
C SER A 72 -19.71 -3.90 6.92
N ALA A 73 -20.10 -5.12 7.30
CA ALA A 73 -19.21 -6.28 7.31
C ALA A 73 -18.76 -6.64 5.88
N LEU A 74 -19.70 -6.63 4.92
CA LEU A 74 -19.42 -6.82 3.50
C LEU A 74 -18.46 -5.76 2.97
N ARG A 75 -18.72 -4.48 3.27
CA ARG A 75 -17.84 -3.38 2.85
C ARG A 75 -16.44 -3.50 3.45
N THR A 76 -16.34 -3.79 4.75
CA THR A 76 -15.03 -3.98 5.41
C THR A 76 -14.26 -5.16 4.80
N ALA A 77 -14.94 -6.26 4.48
CA ALA A 77 -14.31 -7.38 3.78
C ALA A 77 -13.79 -6.97 2.41
N ASP A 78 -14.63 -6.32 1.60
CA ASP A 78 -14.27 -5.88 0.25
C ASP A 78 -13.09 -4.93 0.27
N GLU A 79 -13.16 -3.85 1.06
CA GLU A 79 -12.07 -2.87 1.22
C GLU A 79 -10.76 -3.54 1.65
N THR A 80 -10.81 -4.44 2.64
CA THR A 80 -9.62 -5.12 3.15
C THR A 80 -9.03 -6.08 2.10
N VAL A 81 -9.88 -6.78 1.34
CA VAL A 81 -9.45 -7.71 0.28
C VAL A 81 -8.86 -6.95 -0.92
N GLN A 82 -9.44 -5.81 -1.30
CA GLN A 82 -8.86 -4.93 -2.32
C GLN A 82 -7.52 -4.37 -1.87
N GLU A 83 -7.39 -3.96 -0.61
CA GLU A 83 -6.12 -3.47 -0.05
C GLU A 83 -5.04 -4.58 -0.07
N CYS A 84 -5.40 -5.83 0.24
CA CYS A 84 -4.50 -6.98 0.04
C CYS A 84 -4.08 -7.15 -1.42
N SER A 85 -5.01 -7.02 -2.36
CA SER A 85 -4.75 -7.12 -3.80
C SER A 85 -3.72 -6.09 -4.27
N THR A 86 -3.85 -4.84 -3.81
CA THR A 86 -2.89 -3.77 -4.10
C THR A 86 -1.50 -4.12 -3.59
N VAL A 87 -1.37 -4.52 -2.32
CA VAL A 87 -0.08 -4.89 -1.71
C VAL A 87 0.56 -6.08 -2.44
N PHE A 88 -0.23 -7.10 -2.79
CA PHE A 88 0.27 -8.25 -3.54
C PHE A 88 0.76 -7.85 -4.94
N THR A 89 0.03 -6.97 -5.61
CA THR A 89 0.41 -6.49 -6.95
C THR A 89 1.69 -5.67 -6.91
N GLU A 90 1.88 -4.82 -5.90
CA GLU A 90 3.11 -4.06 -5.71
C GLU A 90 4.33 -4.97 -5.47
N LEU A 91 4.15 -6.02 -4.66
CA LEU A 91 5.17 -7.02 -4.39
C LEU A 91 5.53 -7.82 -5.64
N ASP A 92 4.54 -8.25 -6.42
CA ASP A 92 4.76 -8.98 -7.68
C ASP A 92 5.48 -8.11 -8.71
N ALA A 93 5.07 -6.84 -8.86
CA ALA A 93 5.69 -5.90 -9.78
C ALA A 93 7.16 -5.63 -9.43
N ALA A 94 7.48 -5.46 -8.14
CA ALA A 94 8.85 -5.29 -7.70
C ALA A 94 9.71 -6.54 -7.93
N LEU A 95 9.13 -7.73 -7.71
CA LEU A 95 9.79 -9.00 -7.97
C LEU A 95 10.03 -9.23 -9.47
N ALA A 96 9.10 -8.84 -10.34
CA ALA A 96 9.25 -8.93 -11.78
C ALA A 96 10.38 -8.03 -12.29
N LYS A 97 10.50 -6.81 -11.74
CA LYS A 97 11.60 -5.88 -12.03
C LYS A 97 12.97 -6.45 -11.61
N SER A 98 13.05 -7.12 -10.46
CA SER A 98 14.33 -7.70 -9.99
C SER A 98 14.82 -8.86 -10.87
N LYS A 99 13.90 -9.67 -11.40
CA LYS A 99 14.23 -10.80 -12.29
C LYS A 99 14.77 -10.36 -13.66
N LYS A 100 14.39 -9.17 -14.15
CA LYS A 100 14.78 -8.64 -15.47
C LYS A 100 16.21 -8.07 -15.48
N ASN A 101 16.71 -7.62 -14.34
CA ASN A 101 18.07 -7.11 -14.22
C ASN A 101 19.03 -8.25 -13.88
N THR A 102 20.05 -8.50 -14.70
CA THR A 102 21.03 -9.61 -14.52
C THR A 102 21.77 -9.53 -13.18
N PHE A 103 21.94 -8.34 -12.61
CA PHE A 103 22.47 -8.08 -11.26
C PHE A 103 21.41 -8.15 -10.13
N GLY A 104 20.11 -8.12 -10.46
CA GLY A 104 18.97 -8.17 -9.53
C GLY A 104 18.68 -9.56 -8.95
N ARG A 105 19.35 -10.59 -9.47
CA ARG A 105 19.42 -11.92 -8.85
C ARG A 105 20.30 -11.95 -7.59
N LEU A 106 21.03 -10.87 -7.26
CA LEU A 106 21.92 -10.83 -6.09
C LEU A 106 21.39 -10.01 -4.91
N LYS A 107 20.34 -9.21 -5.08
CA LYS A 107 19.75 -8.38 -4.01
C LYS A 107 18.23 -8.29 -4.17
N PHE A 108 17.51 -8.46 -3.06
CA PHE A 108 16.07 -8.27 -3.00
C PHE A 108 15.71 -6.83 -3.44
N PRO A 109 14.65 -6.60 -4.24
CA PRO A 109 14.37 -5.29 -4.85
C PRO A 109 13.91 -4.21 -3.85
N PHE A 110 13.73 -4.55 -2.59
CA PHE A 110 13.24 -3.64 -1.56
C PHE A 110 14.35 -3.26 -0.58
N ARG A 111 14.43 -1.97 -0.24
CA ARG A 111 15.16 -1.49 0.94
C ARG A 111 14.46 -1.99 2.19
N GLU A 112 15.23 -2.24 3.26
CA GLU A 112 14.74 -2.76 4.54
C GLU A 112 13.49 -2.04 5.07
N SER A 113 13.47 -0.70 4.99
CA SER A 113 12.35 0.12 5.44
C SER A 113 11.05 -0.17 4.67
N LYS A 114 11.13 -0.43 3.36
CA LYS A 114 9.97 -0.78 2.52
C LYS A 114 9.47 -2.19 2.79
N ILE A 115 10.37 -3.12 3.10
CA ILE A 115 10.04 -4.50 3.51
C ILE A 115 9.21 -4.48 4.77
N GLU A 116 9.67 -3.77 5.80
CA GLU A 116 8.98 -3.69 7.09
C GLU A 116 7.65 -2.93 6.98
N LEU A 117 7.57 -1.90 6.12
CA LEU A 117 6.31 -1.23 5.82
C LEU A 117 5.29 -2.21 5.20
N LEU A 118 5.66 -2.92 4.15
CA LEU A 118 4.78 -3.89 3.49
C LEU A 118 4.37 -5.03 4.43
N ARG A 119 5.31 -5.50 5.25
CA ARG A 119 5.07 -6.53 6.27
C ARG A 119 4.05 -6.07 7.30
N SER A 120 4.24 -4.89 7.89
CA SER A 120 3.31 -4.33 8.87
C SER A 120 1.92 -4.06 8.27
N HIS A 121 1.87 -3.72 6.98
CA HIS A 121 0.62 -3.56 6.24
C HIS A 121 -0.13 -4.87 6.08
N ILE A 122 0.55 -5.94 5.63
CA ILE A 122 -0.03 -7.28 5.51
C ILE A 122 -0.53 -7.77 6.88
N ASP A 123 0.22 -7.52 7.95
CA ASP A 123 -0.20 -7.91 9.29
C ASP A 123 -1.46 -7.16 9.77
N LYS A 124 -1.57 -5.85 9.48
CA LYS A 124 -2.79 -5.05 9.70
C LYS A 124 -4.00 -5.65 8.96
N LEU A 125 -3.81 -6.02 7.70
CA LEU A 125 -4.88 -6.57 6.86
C LEU A 125 -5.31 -7.95 7.37
N LYS A 126 -4.36 -8.83 7.64
CA LYS A 126 -4.60 -10.17 8.22
C LYS A 126 -5.37 -10.08 9.53
N SER A 127 -4.94 -9.23 10.48
CA SER A 127 -5.62 -9.09 11.77
C SER A 127 -7.06 -8.59 11.63
N THR A 128 -7.30 -7.70 10.65
CA THR A 128 -8.65 -7.21 10.31
C THR A 128 -9.53 -8.32 9.76
N LEU A 129 -9.02 -9.11 8.81
CA LEU A 129 -9.74 -10.25 8.24
C LEU A 129 -10.03 -11.34 9.29
N GLN A 130 -9.07 -11.65 10.17
CA GLN A 130 -9.23 -12.62 11.25
C GLN A 130 -10.31 -12.18 12.25
N LEU A 131 -10.31 -10.91 12.65
CA LEU A 131 -11.36 -10.37 13.52
C LEU A 131 -12.74 -10.47 12.83
N LEU A 132 -12.83 -10.10 11.56
CA LEU A 132 -14.08 -10.17 10.82
C LEU A 132 -14.58 -11.61 10.74
N MET A 133 -13.71 -12.55 10.37
CA MET A 133 -13.99 -13.98 10.32
C MET A 133 -14.53 -14.49 11.67
N GLN A 134 -13.88 -14.14 12.79
CA GLN A 134 -14.31 -14.61 14.11
C GLN A 134 -15.65 -14.01 14.54
N VAL A 135 -15.89 -12.73 14.25
CA VAL A 135 -17.18 -12.07 14.53
C VAL A 135 -18.31 -12.73 13.75
N LEU A 136 -18.09 -13.06 12.47
CA LEU A 136 -19.09 -13.72 11.63
C LEU A 136 -19.37 -15.16 12.09
N THR A 137 -18.33 -15.93 12.40
CA THR A 137 -18.46 -17.28 12.96
C THR A 137 -19.26 -17.27 14.26
N HIS A 138 -18.92 -16.34 15.17
CA HIS A 138 -19.65 -16.19 16.43
C HIS A 138 -21.12 -15.82 16.21
N ALA A 139 -21.40 -14.86 15.32
CA ALA A 139 -22.77 -14.47 14.98
C ALA A 139 -23.58 -15.66 14.44
N HIS A 140 -23.00 -16.45 13.55
CA HIS A 140 -23.63 -17.66 13.00
C HIS A 140 -23.94 -18.70 14.09
N GLN A 141 -22.99 -18.96 14.99
CA GLN A 141 -23.17 -19.96 16.04
C GLN A 141 -24.21 -19.52 17.09
N VAL A 142 -24.25 -18.23 17.43
CA VAL A 142 -25.29 -17.65 18.30
C VAL A 142 -26.66 -17.75 17.63
N ALA A 143 -26.77 -17.36 16.35
CA ALA A 143 -28.03 -17.45 15.60
C ALA A 143 -28.51 -18.91 15.46
N SER A 144 -27.58 -19.85 15.33
CA SER A 144 -27.88 -21.29 15.21
C SER A 144 -28.15 -21.99 16.56
N GLN A 145 -28.13 -21.26 17.69
CA GLN A 145 -28.24 -21.82 19.05
C GLN A 145 -27.23 -22.95 19.34
N LYS A 146 -26.06 -22.91 18.70
CA LYS A 146 -25.02 -23.96 18.80
C LYS A 146 -24.03 -23.75 19.94
N LEU A 147 -24.19 -22.67 20.71
CA LEU A 147 -23.28 -22.29 21.81
C LEU A 147 -24.00 -22.34 23.15
N ASP A 148 -23.38 -23.02 24.12
CA ASP A 148 -23.70 -22.81 25.52
C ASP A 148 -23.09 -21.49 26.04
N ARG A 149 -23.46 -21.11 27.26
CA ARG A 149 -23.05 -19.84 27.88
C ARG A 149 -21.55 -19.74 28.13
N GLU A 150 -20.88 -20.86 28.39
CA GLU A 150 -19.44 -20.90 28.67
C GLU A 150 -18.64 -20.73 27.37
N ALA A 151 -19.04 -21.46 26.33
CA ALA A 151 -18.47 -21.36 24.99
C ALA A 151 -18.70 -19.96 24.40
N GLU A 152 -19.88 -19.35 24.60
CA GLU A 152 -20.15 -17.98 24.18
C GLU A 152 -19.20 -16.98 24.87
N ALA A 153 -18.97 -17.13 26.17
CA ALA A 153 -18.05 -16.28 26.93
C ALA A 153 -16.60 -16.43 26.46
N ALA A 154 -16.14 -17.67 26.21
CA ALA A 154 -14.81 -17.95 25.69
C ALA A 154 -14.57 -17.29 24.32
N GLN A 155 -15.55 -17.38 23.41
CA GLN A 155 -15.46 -16.73 22.11
C GLN A 155 -15.45 -15.21 22.19
N ARG A 156 -16.23 -14.63 23.12
CA ARG A 156 -16.20 -13.18 23.37
C ARG A 156 -14.81 -12.72 23.85
N GLU A 157 -14.14 -13.50 24.69
CA GLU A 157 -12.75 -13.22 25.10
C GLU A 157 -11.76 -13.33 23.93
N GLU A 158 -11.92 -14.34 23.06
CA GLU A 158 -11.12 -14.46 21.85
C GLU A 158 -11.30 -13.26 20.91
N ILE A 159 -12.54 -12.83 20.68
CA ILE A 159 -12.85 -11.63 19.88
C ILE A 159 -12.20 -10.39 20.48
N LYS A 160 -12.21 -10.23 21.81
CA LYS A 160 -11.50 -9.11 22.48
C LYS A 160 -9.99 -9.15 22.23
N ALA A 161 -9.38 -10.34 22.30
CA ALA A 161 -7.96 -10.50 22.00
C ALA A 161 -7.63 -10.14 20.55
N LEU A 162 -8.48 -10.56 19.60
CA LEU A 162 -8.35 -10.18 18.18
C LEU A 162 -8.53 -8.67 17.96
N LEU A 163 -9.43 -8.02 18.69
CA LEU A 163 -9.65 -6.58 18.62
C LEU A 163 -8.41 -5.80 19.10
N LEU A 164 -7.77 -6.28 20.18
CA LEU A 164 -6.50 -5.73 20.66
C LEU A 164 -5.37 -5.97 19.64
N ASN A 165 -5.28 -7.17 19.07
CA ASN A 165 -4.29 -7.49 18.04
C ASN A 165 -4.45 -6.58 16.82
N LYS A 166 -5.68 -6.41 16.32
CA LYS A 166 -5.99 -5.46 15.24
C LYS A 166 -5.47 -4.07 15.58
N LYS A 167 -5.84 -3.53 16.75
CA LYS A 167 -5.39 -2.21 17.20
C LYS A 167 -3.87 -2.08 17.23
N ASN A 168 -3.16 -3.09 17.71
CA ASN A 168 -1.70 -3.07 17.79
C ASN A 168 -1.07 -3.15 16.39
N SER A 169 -1.57 -4.01 15.51
CA SER A 169 -1.09 -4.13 14.13
C SER A 169 -1.29 -2.84 13.33
N THR A 170 -2.44 -2.15 13.51
CA THR A 170 -2.71 -0.84 12.92
C THR A 170 -1.71 0.20 13.38
N LYS A 171 -1.45 0.30 14.70
CA LYS A 171 -0.47 1.24 15.24
C LYS A 171 0.93 1.01 14.67
N ARG A 172 1.38 -0.25 14.62
CA ARG A 172 2.69 -0.58 14.04
C ARG A 172 2.77 -0.13 12.58
N TYR A 173 1.74 -0.41 11.78
CA TYR A 173 1.69 0.04 10.39
C TYR A 173 1.78 1.57 10.27
N GLU A 174 1.02 2.32 11.08
CA GLU A 174 1.08 3.79 11.11
C GLU A 174 2.48 4.31 11.49
N GLU A 175 3.14 3.68 12.46
CA GLU A 175 4.51 4.01 12.86
C GLU A 175 5.52 3.76 11.72
N TYR A 176 5.45 2.60 11.06
CA TYR A 176 6.30 2.30 9.90
C TYR A 176 6.02 3.22 8.73
N LEU A 177 4.76 3.56 8.47
CA LEU A 177 4.36 4.47 7.40
C LEU A 177 4.93 5.87 7.61
N LYS A 178 4.85 6.38 8.85
CA LYS A 178 5.44 7.66 9.24
C LYS A 178 6.95 7.65 9.07
N ASN A 179 7.62 6.62 9.57
CA ASN A 179 9.08 6.51 9.50
C ASN A 179 9.57 6.36 8.04
N TYR A 180 8.83 5.62 7.23
CA TYR A 180 9.12 5.45 5.80
C TYR A 180 9.00 6.79 5.06
N SER A 181 7.91 7.54 5.28
CA SER A 181 7.70 8.87 4.68
C SER A 181 8.81 9.86 5.04
N MET A 182 9.32 9.84 6.27
CA MET A 182 10.44 10.70 6.69
C MET A 182 11.80 10.25 6.13
N SER A 183 11.96 8.97 5.76
CA SER A 183 13.22 8.42 5.25
C SER A 183 13.36 8.48 3.73
N GLU A 184 12.26 8.44 2.97
CA GLU A 184 12.29 8.47 1.51
C GLU A 184 12.72 9.86 0.99
N ASP A 185 12.35 10.92 1.72
CA ASP A 185 12.73 12.32 1.46
C ASP A 185 14.24 12.59 1.63
N SER A 186 14.97 11.70 2.33
CA SER A 186 16.40 11.88 2.63
C SER A 186 17.37 11.18 1.66
N THR A 187 16.89 10.45 0.64
CA THR A 187 17.76 9.52 -0.14
C THR A 187 17.86 9.76 -1.65
N VAL A 188 17.56 10.97 -2.15
CA VAL A 188 17.81 11.32 -3.56
C VAL A 188 19.21 11.93 -3.74
N LEU A 189 20.27 11.14 -3.55
CA LEU A 189 21.60 11.48 -4.11
C LEU A 189 22.37 10.20 -4.51
N ASN A 190 22.63 10.12 -5.82
CA ASN A 190 23.68 9.40 -6.54
C ASN A 190 23.65 7.86 -6.56
N ASP A 191 23.00 7.32 -7.60
CA ASP A 191 23.55 6.19 -8.34
C ASP A 191 23.61 6.63 -9.82
N ASP A 192 24.77 7.08 -10.27
CA ASP A 192 25.07 7.08 -11.71
C ASP A 192 26.44 6.44 -11.97
N ASP A 193 26.42 5.66 -13.04
CA ASP A 193 27.39 4.69 -13.52
C ASP A 193 28.66 5.35 -14.10
N SER A 194 29.82 4.76 -13.85
CA SER A 194 30.90 4.62 -14.85
C SER A 194 32.20 4.06 -14.23
N GLY A 195 32.40 2.75 -14.38
CA GLY A 195 33.70 2.13 -14.16
C GLY A 195 34.62 2.31 -15.37
N LYS A 196 35.65 3.15 -15.24
CA LYS A 196 36.97 2.97 -15.90
C LYS A 196 38.09 3.35 -14.91
N ALA A 197 39.18 2.59 -15.01
CA ALA A 197 40.46 2.67 -14.28
C ALA A 197 41.01 4.12 -14.17
N ASP A 198 41.84 4.51 -13.21
CA ASP A 198 43.00 3.82 -12.63
C ASP A 198 43.50 4.54 -11.34
N GLU A 199 44.32 3.82 -10.57
CA GLU A 199 45.39 4.23 -9.63
C GLU A 199 45.19 5.13 -8.37
N GLN A 200 45.92 4.67 -7.34
CA GLN A 200 46.09 5.07 -5.94
C GLN A 200 46.50 6.54 -5.68
N ILE A 201 46.10 7.08 -4.53
CA ILE A 201 46.97 7.42 -3.36
C ILE A 201 46.09 8.00 -2.24
N GLY A 202 46.19 7.47 -1.03
CA GLY A 202 45.32 7.84 0.09
C GLY A 202 45.79 9.06 0.89
N VAL A 203 44.85 9.78 1.52
CA VAL A 203 45.03 10.49 2.80
C VAL A 203 43.67 10.63 3.51
N LYS A 204 43.61 10.08 4.72
CA LYS A 204 42.91 10.47 5.97
C LYS A 204 41.53 11.17 5.89
N SER A 205 40.58 10.45 6.50
CA SER A 205 39.35 10.91 7.14
C SER A 205 39.45 12.31 7.77
N ASN A 206 38.51 13.18 7.40
CA ASN A 206 37.82 14.17 8.23
C ASN A 206 36.75 14.87 7.38
N MET A 207 35.55 14.29 7.31
CA MET A 207 34.41 14.95 6.67
C MET A 207 33.62 15.75 7.73
N SER A 208 33.88 17.05 7.75
CA SER A 208 33.07 18.05 8.43
C SER A 208 31.74 18.17 7.69
N MET A 209 30.64 17.74 8.30
CA MET A 209 29.28 17.99 7.80
C MET A 209 28.91 19.43 8.11
N THR A 210 29.01 20.32 7.12
CA THR A 210 28.33 21.62 7.19
C THR A 210 26.85 21.38 6.87
N THR A 211 26.01 21.36 7.90
CA THR A 211 24.56 21.45 7.75
C THR A 211 24.22 22.86 7.28
N ALA A 212 24.00 23.04 5.97
CA ALA A 212 23.31 24.23 5.48
C ALA A 212 21.85 24.13 5.95
N SER A 213 21.46 24.99 6.90
CA SER A 213 20.08 25.10 7.34
C SER A 213 19.21 25.50 6.16
N ILE A 214 18.30 24.62 5.73
CA ILE A 214 17.27 24.93 4.75
C ILE A 214 16.34 25.94 5.41
N SER A 215 16.40 27.20 4.98
CA SER A 215 15.46 28.23 5.42
C SER A 215 14.10 27.90 4.80
N SER A 216 13.11 27.58 5.64
CA SER A 216 11.75 27.30 5.20
C SER A 216 11.19 28.51 4.45
N THR A 217 10.79 28.32 3.18
CA THR A 217 10.19 29.37 2.34
C THR A 217 8.65 29.41 2.49
N ILE A 218 8.14 28.78 3.56
CA ILE A 218 6.71 28.73 3.87
C ILE A 218 6.29 30.11 4.40
N THR A 219 5.81 30.95 3.49
CA THR A 219 5.12 32.20 3.81
C THR A 219 3.62 32.02 3.62
N VAL A 220 2.83 32.84 4.31
CA VAL A 220 1.36 32.84 4.15
C VAL A 220 0.96 33.10 2.68
N GLN A 221 1.68 33.99 2.00
CA GLN A 221 1.46 34.30 0.58
C GLN A 221 1.79 33.12 -0.35
N ALA A 222 2.86 32.38 -0.05
CA ALA A 222 3.23 31.19 -0.81
C ALA A 222 2.19 30.07 -0.67
N LEU A 223 1.65 29.88 0.54
CA LEU A 223 0.56 28.93 0.79
C LEU A 223 -0.74 29.35 0.12
N GLU A 224 -1.09 30.64 0.14
CA GLU A 224 -2.26 31.18 -0.56
C GLU A 224 -2.18 30.93 -2.07
N THR A 225 -1.00 31.13 -2.66
CA THR A 225 -0.73 30.85 -4.08
C THR A 225 -0.85 29.36 -4.39
N CYS A 226 -0.36 28.48 -3.50
CA CYS A 226 -0.54 27.03 -3.64
C CYS A 226 -2.03 26.62 -3.63
N VAL A 227 -2.83 27.19 -2.73
CA VAL A 227 -4.27 26.93 -2.67
C VAL A 227 -4.96 27.37 -3.97
N GLN A 228 -4.59 28.53 -4.53
CA GLN A 228 -5.14 29.01 -5.80
C GLN A 228 -4.82 28.07 -6.97
N HIS A 229 -3.59 27.53 -7.04
CA HIS A 229 -3.23 26.58 -8.09
C HIS A 229 -3.94 25.22 -7.95
N ILE A 230 -4.15 24.76 -6.71
CA ILE A 230 -4.93 23.53 -6.46
C ILE A 230 -6.39 23.75 -6.86
N GLN A 231 -6.97 24.91 -6.54
CA GLN A 231 -8.33 25.26 -6.94
C GLN A 231 -8.47 25.28 -8.47
N GLY A 232 -7.55 25.94 -9.19
CA GLY A 232 -7.59 25.94 -10.66
C GLY A 232 -7.46 24.54 -11.27
N LEU A 233 -6.66 23.65 -10.68
CA LEU A 233 -6.59 22.24 -11.10
C LEU A 233 -7.93 21.52 -10.88
N LEU A 234 -8.58 21.74 -9.74
CA LEU A 234 -9.89 21.13 -9.45
C LEU A 234 -10.96 21.64 -10.42
N ASP A 235 -10.94 22.93 -10.76
CA ASP A 235 -11.87 23.54 -11.72
C ASP A 235 -11.67 22.97 -13.14
N ASP A 236 -10.42 22.76 -13.59
CA ASP A 236 -10.13 22.12 -14.88
C ASP A 236 -10.57 20.65 -14.91
N ILE A 237 -10.45 19.93 -13.79
CA ILE A 237 -10.95 18.55 -13.66
C ILE A 237 -12.48 18.53 -13.80
N GLU A 238 -13.18 19.45 -13.13
CA GLU A 238 -14.64 19.57 -13.21
C GLU A 238 -15.10 19.93 -14.63
N CYS A 239 -14.44 20.89 -15.28
CA CYS A 239 -14.72 21.25 -16.68
C CYS A 239 -14.53 20.07 -17.65
N LEU A 240 -13.49 19.27 -17.45
CA LEU A 240 -13.28 18.06 -18.26
C LEU A 240 -14.38 17.01 -17.99
N GLN A 241 -14.81 16.84 -16.74
CA GLN A 241 -15.89 15.92 -16.40
C GLN A 241 -17.22 16.34 -17.03
N ASP A 242 -17.54 17.63 -17.05
CA ASP A 242 -18.74 18.17 -17.70
C ASP A 242 -18.69 18.02 -19.23
N ALA A 243 -17.52 18.28 -19.84
CA ALA A 243 -17.31 18.07 -21.26
C ALA A 243 -17.47 16.60 -21.67
N LEU A 244 -16.99 15.67 -20.83
CA LEU A 244 -17.15 14.22 -21.04
C LEU A 244 -18.58 13.74 -20.80
N SER A 245 -19.36 14.43 -19.98
CA SER A 245 -20.75 14.07 -19.64
C SER A 245 -21.78 14.56 -20.66
N SER A 246 -21.42 15.50 -21.53
CA SER A 246 -22.32 16.16 -22.50
C SER A 246 -22.23 15.61 -23.94
N GLN A 247 -21.77 14.37 -24.11
CA GLN A 247 -21.42 13.77 -25.42
C GLN A 247 -22.43 14.00 -26.56
N ASN A 248 -21.92 14.57 -27.66
CA ASN A 248 -22.34 14.30 -29.04
C ASN A 248 -21.13 13.68 -29.77
N GLU A 249 -21.37 12.83 -30.79
CA GLU A 249 -20.40 11.94 -31.45
C GLU A 249 -19.19 12.60 -32.16
N HIS A 250 -18.93 13.90 -31.97
CA HIS A 250 -17.78 14.58 -32.56
C HIS A 250 -17.30 15.81 -31.77
N THR A 251 -17.14 15.70 -30.46
CA THR A 251 -16.58 16.79 -29.64
C THR A 251 -15.08 16.57 -29.42
N ASP A 252 -14.26 17.53 -29.86
CA ASP A 252 -12.81 17.57 -29.63
C ASP A 252 -12.53 18.01 -28.18
N HIS A 253 -11.88 17.16 -27.40
CA HIS A 253 -11.55 17.40 -25.99
C HIS A 253 -10.08 17.77 -25.77
N SER A 254 -9.32 18.00 -26.84
CA SER A 254 -7.89 18.31 -26.77
C SER A 254 -7.58 19.56 -25.94
N GLU A 255 -8.42 20.60 -26.02
CA GLU A 255 -8.26 21.83 -25.24
C GLU A 255 -8.45 21.61 -23.74
N HIS A 256 -9.47 20.84 -23.34
CA HIS A 256 -9.72 20.50 -21.92
C HIS A 256 -8.60 19.62 -21.35
N HIS A 257 -8.07 18.70 -22.17
CA HIS A 257 -6.93 17.88 -21.77
C HIS A 257 -5.66 18.72 -21.56
N GLN A 258 -5.37 19.66 -22.48
CA GLN A 258 -4.20 20.52 -22.36
C GLN A 258 -4.31 21.46 -21.15
N SER A 259 -5.49 22.04 -20.91
CA SER A 259 -5.74 22.89 -19.72
C SER A 259 -5.45 22.14 -18.43
N LEU A 260 -5.96 20.90 -18.32
CA LEU A 260 -5.73 20.03 -17.16
C LEU A 260 -4.25 19.69 -16.93
N VAL A 261 -3.52 19.37 -18.01
CA VAL A 261 -2.09 19.05 -17.93
C VAL A 261 -1.31 20.28 -17.45
N ASP A 262 -1.64 21.46 -17.98
CA ASP A 262 -0.99 22.71 -17.62
C ASP A 262 -1.26 23.13 -16.16
N SER A 263 -2.50 23.00 -15.67
CA SER A 263 -2.82 23.32 -14.27
C SER A 263 -2.22 22.32 -13.29
N TYR A 264 -2.14 21.03 -13.68
CA TYR A 264 -1.45 20.01 -12.90
C TYR A 264 0.03 20.36 -12.70
N PHE A 265 0.75 20.70 -13.78
CA PHE A 265 2.17 21.04 -13.67
C PHE A 265 2.41 22.32 -12.88
N ARG A 266 1.54 23.32 -12.98
CA ARG A 266 1.63 24.56 -12.17
C ARG A 266 1.42 24.27 -10.68
N ALA A 267 0.37 23.53 -10.33
CA ALA A 267 0.08 23.17 -8.93
C ALA A 267 1.22 22.35 -8.33
N ARG A 268 1.71 21.35 -9.05
CA ARG A 268 2.84 20.54 -8.63
C ARG A 268 4.12 21.35 -8.46
N SER A 269 4.49 22.15 -9.46
CA SER A 269 5.73 22.94 -9.41
C SER A 269 5.75 23.92 -8.23
N HIS A 270 4.61 24.53 -7.90
CA HIS A 270 4.51 25.44 -6.77
C HIS A 270 4.50 24.69 -5.42
N LEU A 271 3.82 23.55 -5.32
CA LEU A 271 3.88 22.71 -4.12
C LEU A 271 5.30 22.22 -3.86
N ASP A 272 6.00 21.75 -4.89
CA ASP A 272 7.40 21.32 -4.80
C ASP A 272 8.29 22.50 -4.37
N SER A 273 8.09 23.70 -4.92
CA SER A 273 8.83 24.92 -4.54
C SER A 273 8.62 25.34 -3.08
N VAL A 274 7.37 25.31 -2.60
CA VAL A 274 7.02 25.80 -1.25
C VAL A 274 7.35 24.78 -0.17
N LEU A 275 7.16 23.48 -0.44
CA LEU A 275 7.38 22.41 0.53
C LEU A 275 8.83 21.92 0.55
N LEU A 276 9.51 21.94 -0.61
CA LEU A 276 10.85 21.38 -0.77
C LEU A 276 11.93 22.45 -1.01
N GLY A 277 11.52 23.70 -1.27
CA GLY A 277 12.43 24.82 -1.59
C GLY A 277 12.89 24.78 -3.06
N ASN A 278 13.11 25.96 -3.67
CA ASN A 278 13.59 26.03 -5.06
C ASN A 278 15.05 25.57 -5.19
N PRO A 279 15.37 24.63 -6.10
CA PRO A 279 16.75 24.31 -6.45
C PRO A 279 17.31 25.29 -7.51
N THR A 280 17.38 26.58 -7.21
CA THR A 280 18.16 27.58 -7.98
C THR A 280 18.50 28.74 -7.03
N SER A 281 19.73 29.16 -6.77
CA SER A 281 20.91 29.26 -7.65
C SER A 281 22.23 29.34 -6.85
N PRO A 282 23.38 29.02 -7.47
CA PRO A 282 24.70 29.31 -6.90
C PRO A 282 25.04 30.79 -7.04
N THR A 283 25.44 31.43 -5.94
CA THR A 283 26.34 32.60 -5.88
C THR A 283 27.09 32.56 -4.56
#